data_AF-A0A914LKI5-F1
#
_entry.id   AF-A0A914LKI5-F1
#
_cell.length_a   1.000
_cell.length_b   1.000
_cell.length_c   1.000
_cell.angle_alpha   90.00
_cell.angle_beta   90.00
_cell.angle_gamma   90.00
#
_symmetry.space_group_name_H-M   'P 1'
#
loop_
_entity.id
_entity.type
_entity.pdbx_description
1 polymer ?
#
loop_
_entity_poly.entity_id
_entity_poly.type
_entity_poly.pdbx_seq_one_letter_code
_entity_poly.pdbx_strand_id
1 'polypeptide(L)'
;MASTVSNNKRLNSFYSKSNKLFFILFSRLELSVHQVEPAIVVRYIDERVNDNNSNQLKIIQLKGLSERSNPNAVARFVQDQCQPLIPIDRLSELEQLISSIIWRGRSSEIKVLSHRSADIEKLDDYLELLYDEGESKNQGISLLLQLVCETSPSNLPKIVENEPLMGALVRVMKEDARRNFDLAIQVGQLFHRLSQFSPFLPILSRWKIGLLSLQLVEQELRRSEVWREKVKELSDLNSRRNWESALIKQDLLITVCLQILLNMSEDLRIENKMQRKGLLNLLFNALEHSSSSKLVFVVINFLWKLSQFVENQKNMVVNLIF
;
A
#
# COMPACT_ATOMS: atom_id res chain seq x y z
N MET A 1 42.60 7.92 32.11
CA MET A 1 41.96 7.40 30.88
C MET A 1 41.70 5.87 30.88
N ALA A 2 41.76 5.17 32.03
CA ALA A 2 41.49 3.71 32.09
C ALA A 2 40.17 3.32 32.80
N SER A 3 39.48 4.26 33.46
CA SER A 3 38.25 3.98 34.23
C SER A 3 36.95 4.08 33.43
N THR A 4 36.94 4.82 32.31
CA THR A 4 35.73 5.02 31.48
C THR A 4 35.45 3.89 30.49
N VAL A 5 36.48 3.11 30.11
CA VAL A 5 36.35 1.99 29.15
C VAL A 5 35.82 0.72 29.82
N SER A 6 36.06 0.53 31.12
CA SER A 6 35.60 -0.64 31.88
C SER A 6 34.08 -0.60 32.17
N ASN A 7 33.51 0.58 32.41
CA ASN A 7 32.08 0.74 32.67
C ASN A 7 31.22 0.52 31.42
N ASN A 8 31.67 0.91 30.23
CA ASN A 8 30.92 0.64 28.99
C ASN A 8 30.92 -0.85 28.59
N LYS A 9 31.98 -1.60 28.90
CA LYS A 9 31.98 -3.07 28.71
C LYS A 9 31.08 -3.78 29.72
N ARG A 10 31.00 -3.31 30.98
CA ARG A 10 30.08 -3.86 31.98
C ARG A 10 28.63 -3.52 31.70
N LEU A 11 28.30 -2.31 31.25
CA LEU A 11 26.94 -1.91 30.85
C LEU A 11 26.48 -2.68 29.60
N ASN A 12 27.31 -2.78 28.55
CA ASN A 12 26.95 -3.58 27.37
C ASN A 12 26.89 -5.08 27.66
N SER A 13 27.71 -5.58 28.59
CA SER A 13 27.60 -6.97 29.09
C SER A 13 26.34 -7.20 29.93
N PHE A 14 25.86 -6.20 30.68
CA PHE A 14 24.64 -6.30 31.46
C PHE A 14 23.40 -6.21 30.55
N TYR A 15 23.39 -5.31 29.58
CA TYR A 15 22.32 -5.24 28.56
C TYR A 15 22.31 -6.48 27.66
N SER A 16 23.47 -7.06 27.32
CA SER A 16 23.57 -8.30 26.54
C SER A 16 23.17 -9.55 27.34
N LYS A 17 23.55 -9.66 28.63
CA LYS A 17 23.14 -10.79 29.48
C LYS A 17 21.70 -10.70 29.94
N SER A 18 21.18 -9.50 30.24
CA SER A 18 19.77 -9.30 30.57
C SER A 18 18.88 -9.61 29.37
N ASN A 19 19.22 -9.16 28.15
CA ASN A 19 18.43 -9.54 26.97
C ASN A 19 18.47 -11.05 26.68
N LYS A 20 19.58 -11.74 26.93
CA LYS A 20 19.65 -13.20 26.78
C LYS A 20 18.89 -13.98 27.87
N LEU A 21 18.83 -13.47 29.10
CA LEU A 21 18.02 -14.06 30.16
C LEU A 21 16.53 -13.73 30.01
N PHE A 22 16.17 -12.62 29.36
CA PHE A 22 14.78 -12.23 29.10
C PHE A 22 14.18 -12.92 27.87
N PHE A 23 14.99 -13.29 26.87
CA PHE A 23 14.56 -14.15 25.75
C PHE A 23 14.08 -15.55 26.20
N ILE A 24 14.36 -15.92 27.45
CA ILE A 24 13.95 -17.20 28.06
C ILE A 24 12.58 -17.06 28.77
N LEU A 25 12.05 -15.84 28.98
CA LEU A 25 10.84 -15.67 29.79
C LEU A 25 9.52 -15.84 29.02
N PHE A 26 9.53 -15.64 27.71
CA PHE A 26 8.35 -15.78 26.85
C PHE A 26 8.68 -16.55 25.58
N SER A 27 8.41 -17.85 25.56
CA SER A 27 8.60 -18.67 24.36
C SER A 27 7.42 -18.48 23.39
N ARG A 28 7.73 -18.45 22.09
CA ARG A 28 6.74 -18.46 20.99
C ARG A 28 5.78 -17.24 20.95
N LEU A 29 6.35 -16.03 20.90
CA LEU A 29 5.61 -14.77 20.70
C LEU A 29 5.05 -14.67 19.26
N GLU A 30 3.73 -14.58 19.16
CA GLU A 30 3.00 -14.36 17.91
C GLU A 30 2.19 -13.06 17.98
N LEU A 31 2.37 -12.18 17.00
CA LEU A 31 1.64 -10.93 16.86
C LEU A 31 0.62 -11.08 15.72
N SER A 32 -0.63 -10.75 15.99
CA SER A 32 -1.69 -10.80 14.98
C SER A 32 -2.69 -9.66 15.16
N VAL A 33 -3.54 -9.44 14.17
CA VAL A 33 -4.58 -8.41 14.23
C VAL A 33 -5.91 -9.03 14.64
N HIS A 34 -6.61 -8.39 15.57
CA HIS A 34 -7.95 -8.78 15.96
C HIS A 34 -8.92 -8.67 14.75
N GLN A 35 -9.85 -9.63 14.60
CA GLN A 35 -10.64 -9.75 13.37
C GLN A 35 -11.66 -8.62 13.18
N VAL A 36 -12.12 -8.00 14.28
CA VAL A 36 -13.21 -7.01 14.28
C VAL A 36 -12.75 -5.65 14.82
N GLU A 37 -12.23 -5.61 16.03
CA GLU A 37 -11.73 -4.37 16.66
C GLU A 37 -10.33 -3.94 16.18
N PRO A 38 -10.00 -2.62 16.21
CA PRO A 38 -8.65 -2.11 15.98
C PRO A 38 -7.74 -2.46 17.17
N ALA A 39 -7.33 -3.72 17.24
CA ALA A 39 -6.52 -4.25 18.32
C ALA A 39 -5.46 -5.23 17.83
N ILE A 40 -4.33 -5.26 18.55
CA ILE A 40 -3.25 -6.22 18.33
C ILE A 40 -3.40 -7.35 19.34
N VAL A 41 -3.41 -8.58 18.84
CA VAL A 41 -3.45 -9.79 19.65
C VAL A 41 -2.03 -10.32 19.78
N VAL A 42 -1.54 -10.34 21.01
CA VAL A 42 -0.23 -10.88 21.38
C VAL A 42 -0.46 -12.23 22.04
N ARG A 43 -0.01 -13.31 21.41
CA ARG A 43 0.06 -14.65 22.03
C ARG A 43 1.48 -14.93 22.45
N TYR A 44 1.64 -15.46 23.66
CA TYR A 44 2.94 -15.87 24.18
C TYR A 44 2.76 -17.00 25.19
N ILE A 45 3.82 -17.78 25.39
CA ILE A 45 3.88 -18.78 26.43
C ILE A 45 4.65 -18.19 27.60
N ASP A 46 4.02 -18.12 28.77
CA ASP A 46 4.68 -17.67 30.00
C ASP A 46 5.23 -18.88 30.75
N GLU A 47 6.56 -19.02 30.77
CA GLU A 47 7.23 -20.16 31.40
C GLU A 47 7.16 -20.10 32.95
N ARG A 48 6.59 -19.03 33.53
CA ARG A 48 6.38 -18.91 34.98
C ARG A 48 5.10 -19.60 35.48
N VAL A 49 4.18 -19.93 34.59
CA VAL A 49 2.88 -20.52 34.94
C VAL A 49 2.92 -22.02 34.68
N ASN A 50 3.05 -22.80 35.77
CA ASN A 50 3.21 -24.25 35.74
C ASN A 50 1.86 -24.98 35.58
N ASP A 51 1.04 -24.54 34.63
CA ASP A 51 -0.22 -25.18 34.26
C ASP A 51 -0.17 -25.61 32.80
N ASN A 52 -0.71 -26.80 32.50
CA ASN A 52 -0.69 -27.45 31.17
C ASN A 52 -1.46 -26.69 30.05
N ASN A 53 -1.78 -25.41 30.28
CA ASN A 53 -2.48 -24.51 29.37
C ASN A 53 -1.75 -23.14 29.30
N SER A 54 -0.44 -23.18 29.10
CA SER A 54 0.48 -22.03 29.19
C SER A 54 0.37 -20.98 28.07
N ASN A 55 -0.63 -21.08 27.18
CA ASN A 55 -0.90 -20.09 26.14
C ASN A 55 -1.61 -18.86 26.72
N GLN A 56 -0.88 -17.76 26.91
CA GLN A 56 -1.46 -16.48 27.30
C GLN A 56 -1.81 -15.64 26.07
N LEU A 57 -2.93 -14.93 26.14
CA LEU A 57 -3.42 -14.04 25.10
C LEU A 57 -3.66 -12.65 25.68
N LYS A 58 -3.03 -11.63 25.10
CA LYS A 58 -3.23 -10.23 25.46
C LYS A 58 -3.73 -9.45 24.26
N ILE A 59 -4.82 -8.70 24.45
CA ILE A 59 -5.41 -7.84 23.41
C ILE A 59 -5.04 -6.38 23.74
N ILE A 60 -4.32 -5.73 22.83
CA ILE A 60 -3.94 -4.32 22.93
C ILE A 60 -4.90 -3.52 22.05
N GLN A 61 -5.86 -2.82 22.68
CA GLN A 61 -6.79 -1.95 21.96
C GLN A 61 -6.10 -0.65 21.57
N LEU A 62 -6.16 -0.31 20.27
CA LEU A 62 -5.60 0.92 19.72
C LEU A 62 -6.73 1.95 19.55
N LYS A 63 -7.12 2.58 20.66
CA LYS A 63 -8.16 3.61 20.69
C LYS A 63 -7.66 4.90 20.04
N GLY A 64 -8.48 5.51 19.17
CA GLY A 64 -8.15 6.79 18.52
C GLY A 64 -7.20 6.69 17.32
N LEU A 65 -7.03 5.49 16.74
CA LEU A 65 -6.41 5.37 15.42
C LEU A 65 -7.25 6.13 14.39
N SER A 66 -6.58 6.96 13.59
CA SER A 66 -7.16 7.71 12.49
C SER A 66 -6.42 7.41 11.19
N GLU A 67 -7.01 7.74 10.04
CA GLU A 67 -6.37 7.62 8.72
C GLU A 67 -5.02 8.35 8.59
N ARG A 68 -4.78 9.35 9.45
CA ARG A 68 -3.59 10.19 9.50
C ARG A 68 -2.55 9.70 10.51
N SER A 69 -2.88 8.66 11.27
CA SER A 69 -1.99 8.12 12.29
C SER A 69 -0.76 7.49 11.63
N ASN A 70 0.43 7.97 12.00
CA ASN A 70 1.67 7.43 11.50
C ASN A 70 1.89 6.01 12.10
N PRO A 71 1.90 4.94 11.29
CA PRO A 71 1.98 3.57 11.79
C PRO A 71 3.29 3.28 12.54
N ASN A 72 4.40 3.91 12.15
CA ASN A 72 5.69 3.79 12.83
C ASN A 72 5.67 4.46 14.21
N ALA A 73 5.07 5.65 14.30
CA ALA A 73 4.94 6.36 15.58
C ALA A 73 4.04 5.60 16.56
N VAL A 74 2.94 5.03 16.06
CA VAL A 74 2.06 4.17 16.88
C VAL A 74 2.76 2.88 17.28
N ALA A 75 3.52 2.24 16.38
CA ALA A 75 4.28 1.02 16.69
C ALA A 75 5.31 1.27 17.80
N ARG A 76 6.05 2.38 17.73
CA ARG A 76 6.99 2.79 18.79
C ARG A 76 6.28 3.08 20.11
N PHE A 77 5.15 3.77 20.07
CA PHE A 77 4.36 4.04 21.27
C PHE A 77 3.83 2.75 21.93
N VAL A 78 3.30 1.83 21.13
CA VAL A 78 2.81 0.53 21.61
C VAL A 78 3.95 -0.30 22.18
N GLN A 79 5.11 -0.30 21.51
CA GLN A 79 6.31 -1.01 21.98
C GLN A 79 6.79 -0.46 23.32
N ASP A 80 6.84 0.86 23.49
CA ASP A 80 7.24 1.54 24.74
C ASP A 80 6.27 1.24 25.89
N GLN A 81 4.96 1.32 25.65
CA GLN A 81 3.93 1.05 26.66
C GLN A 81 3.78 -0.45 27.00
N CYS A 82 4.24 -1.34 26.12
CA CYS A 82 4.13 -2.79 26.30
C CYS A 82 5.49 -3.45 26.59
N GLN A 83 6.53 -2.72 26.98
CA GLN A 83 7.77 -3.34 27.45
C GLN A 83 7.51 -4.12 28.76
N PRO A 84 8.03 -5.36 28.91
CA PRO A 84 8.96 -6.08 28.04
C PRO A 84 8.29 -7.07 27.05
N LEU A 85 6.97 -7.03 26.88
CA LEU A 85 6.20 -8.04 26.13
C LEU A 85 6.45 -8.01 24.61
N ILE A 86 6.64 -6.81 24.04
CA ILE A 86 6.94 -6.64 22.61
C ILE A 86 8.39 -6.18 22.45
N PRO A 87 9.30 -7.06 21.99
CA PRO A 87 10.70 -6.71 21.84
C PRO A 87 10.94 -5.83 20.60
N ILE A 88 12.02 -5.04 20.64
CA ILE A 88 12.29 -3.98 19.65
C ILE A 88 12.59 -4.52 18.25
N ASP A 89 13.04 -5.77 18.14
CA ASP A 89 13.28 -6.50 16.90
C ASP A 89 11.97 -6.82 16.14
N ARG A 90 10.83 -6.87 16.84
CA ARG A 90 9.49 -7.08 16.25
C ARG A 90 8.78 -5.77 15.89
N LEU A 91 9.45 -4.62 16.01
CA LEU A 91 8.88 -3.30 15.71
C LEU A 91 8.39 -3.19 14.25
N SER A 92 9.13 -3.74 13.30
CA SER A 92 8.74 -3.71 11.88
C SER A 92 7.48 -4.53 11.61
N GLU A 93 7.30 -5.66 12.29
CA GLU A 93 6.10 -6.49 12.17
C GLU A 93 4.91 -5.81 12.84
N LEU A 94 5.12 -5.19 14.00
CA LEU A 94 4.12 -4.40 14.69
C LEU A 94 3.62 -3.23 13.83
N GLU A 95 4.54 -2.53 13.17
CA GLU A 95 4.22 -1.47 12.21
C GLU A 95 3.38 -1.99 11.04
N GLN A 96 3.74 -3.15 10.47
CA GLN A 96 2.96 -3.78 9.41
C GLN A 96 1.55 -4.15 9.87
N LEU A 97 1.39 -4.71 11.07
CA LEU A 97 0.09 -5.06 11.63
C LEU A 97 -0.76 -3.80 11.88
N ILE A 98 -0.17 -2.74 12.44
CA ILE A 98 -0.85 -1.44 12.62
C ILE A 98 -1.25 -0.84 11.27
N SER A 99 -0.36 -0.89 10.28
CA SER A 99 -0.67 -0.42 8.92
C SER A 99 -1.84 -1.19 8.30
N SER A 100 -1.94 -2.49 8.56
CA SER A 100 -3.05 -3.32 8.10
C SER A 100 -4.36 -2.99 8.82
N ILE A 101 -4.32 -2.61 10.10
CA ILE A 101 -5.49 -2.10 10.86
C ILE A 101 -5.96 -0.76 10.28
N ILE A 102 -5.03 0.16 10.00
CA ILE A 102 -5.36 1.45 9.37
C ILE A 102 -5.94 1.22 7.97
N TRP A 103 -5.42 0.25 7.21
CA TRP A 103 -5.96 -0.12 5.90
C TRP A 103 -7.35 -0.78 6.00
N ARG A 104 -7.61 -1.59 7.03
CA ARG A 104 -8.96 -2.07 7.36
C ARG A 104 -9.89 -0.92 7.73
N GLY A 105 -9.39 0.07 8.48
CA GLY A 105 -10.07 1.34 8.77
C GLY A 105 -10.52 2.05 7.50
N ARG A 106 -9.65 2.18 6.50
CA ARG A 106 -10.02 2.74 5.18
C ARG A 106 -11.10 1.94 4.47
N SER A 107 -11.03 0.61 4.51
CA SER A 107 -12.10 -0.25 3.98
C SER A 107 -13.42 -0.09 4.76
N SER A 108 -13.34 0.22 6.05
CA SER A 108 -14.47 0.49 6.93
C SER A 108 -15.00 1.92 6.78
N GLU A 109 -14.19 2.92 6.48
CA GLU A 109 -14.63 4.29 6.14
C GLU A 109 -15.31 4.32 4.78
N ILE A 110 -14.85 3.51 3.83
CA ILE A 110 -15.60 3.20 2.60
C ILE A 110 -16.96 2.56 2.93
N LYS A 111 -17.06 1.74 4.00
CA LYS A 111 -18.34 1.23 4.50
C LYS A 111 -19.17 2.26 5.27
N VAL A 112 -18.56 3.22 5.98
CA VAL A 112 -19.26 4.24 6.77
C VAL A 112 -19.80 5.37 5.89
N LEU A 113 -19.18 5.63 4.74
CA LEU A 113 -19.72 6.53 3.70
C LEU A 113 -20.74 5.83 2.77
N SER A 114 -20.84 4.50 2.83
CA SER A 114 -21.73 3.68 1.98
C SER A 114 -22.75 2.91 2.82
N HIS A 115 -23.83 3.59 3.25
CA HIS A 115 -25.05 2.93 3.71
C HIS A 115 -25.90 2.33 2.56
N ARG A 116 -25.32 2.16 1.37
CA ARG A 116 -25.97 1.48 0.24
C ARG A 116 -25.03 0.38 -0.27
N SER A 117 -25.33 -0.87 0.07
CA SER A 117 -24.67 -2.01 -0.56
C SER A 117 -24.76 -1.85 -2.08
N ALA A 118 -23.60 -1.83 -2.75
CA ALA A 118 -23.58 -1.74 -4.21
C ALA A 118 -24.24 -2.99 -4.81
N ASP A 119 -25.07 -2.78 -5.82
CA ASP A 119 -25.85 -3.84 -6.48
C ASP A 119 -25.51 -3.88 -7.97
N ILE A 120 -25.25 -5.07 -8.49
CA ILE A 120 -24.86 -5.28 -9.89
C ILE A 120 -26.00 -4.91 -10.84
N GLU A 121 -27.25 -4.95 -10.37
CA GLU A 121 -28.43 -4.57 -11.16
C GLU A 121 -28.50 -3.06 -11.44
N LYS A 122 -27.76 -2.25 -10.66
CA LYS A 122 -27.73 -0.78 -10.78
C LYS A 122 -26.52 -0.25 -11.53
N LEU A 123 -25.93 -1.08 -12.38
CA LEU A 123 -24.71 -0.72 -13.11
C LEU A 123 -24.92 0.51 -14.01
N ASP A 124 -26.11 0.64 -14.61
CA ASP A 124 -26.47 1.78 -15.46
C ASP A 124 -26.59 3.07 -14.62
N ASP A 125 -27.21 3.01 -13.43
CA ASP A 125 -27.26 4.15 -12.50
C ASP A 125 -25.85 4.62 -12.13
N TYR A 126 -24.93 3.68 -11.90
CA TYR A 126 -23.54 4.02 -11.57
C TYR A 126 -22.82 4.65 -12.76
N LEU A 127 -23.08 4.17 -13.97
CA LEU A 127 -22.56 4.75 -15.20
C LEU A 127 -23.06 6.19 -15.41
N GLU A 128 -24.34 6.47 -15.15
CA GLU A 128 -24.89 7.83 -15.24
C GLU A 128 -24.13 8.81 -14.31
N LEU A 129 -23.83 8.38 -13.08
CA LEU A 129 -23.04 9.18 -12.13
C LEU A 129 -21.63 9.54 -12.63
N LEU A 130 -21.05 8.75 -13.56
CA LEU A 130 -19.73 9.06 -14.13
C LEU A 130 -19.77 10.23 -15.12
N TYR A 131 -20.95 10.59 -15.64
CA TYR A 131 -21.12 11.76 -16.51
C TYR A 131 -21.34 13.06 -15.74
N ASP A 132 -21.75 12.98 -14.48
CA ASP A 132 -21.84 14.13 -13.57
C ASP A 132 -20.45 14.62 -13.15
N GLU A 133 -20.37 15.83 -12.58
CA GLU A 133 -19.14 16.39 -12.02
C GLU A 133 -19.15 16.42 -10.50
N GLY A 134 -17.95 16.41 -9.88
CA GLY A 134 -17.79 16.57 -8.44
C GLY A 134 -18.11 15.30 -7.63
N GLU A 135 -18.95 15.43 -6.60
CA GLU A 135 -19.17 14.37 -5.61
C GLU A 135 -19.96 13.18 -6.16
N SER A 136 -20.92 13.40 -7.05
CA SER A 136 -21.68 12.33 -7.72
C SER A 136 -20.75 11.35 -8.46
N LYS A 137 -19.76 11.88 -9.19
CA LYS A 137 -18.74 11.09 -9.90
C LYS A 137 -17.92 10.23 -8.93
N ASN A 138 -17.50 10.80 -7.78
CA ASN A 138 -16.78 10.06 -6.74
C ASN A 138 -17.64 8.92 -6.16
N GLN A 139 -18.94 9.16 -5.95
CA GLN A 139 -19.87 8.16 -5.43
C GLN A 139 -20.06 7.01 -6.42
N GLY A 140 -20.29 7.31 -7.70
CA GLY A 140 -20.43 6.30 -8.76
C GLY A 140 -19.20 5.38 -8.83
N ILE A 141 -17.99 5.95 -8.81
CA ILE A 141 -16.73 5.18 -8.83
C ILE A 141 -16.55 4.37 -7.55
N SER A 142 -16.92 4.90 -6.38
CA SER A 142 -16.85 4.18 -5.11
C SER A 142 -17.76 2.95 -5.10
N LEU A 143 -18.99 3.07 -5.63
CA LEU A 143 -19.95 1.97 -5.75
C LEU A 143 -19.46 0.90 -6.74
N LEU A 144 -18.89 1.32 -7.88
CA LEU A 144 -18.28 0.40 -8.84
C LEU A 144 -17.08 -0.35 -8.25
N LEU A 145 -16.23 0.34 -7.49
CA LEU A 145 -15.12 -0.29 -6.79
C LEU A 145 -15.61 -1.30 -5.76
N GLN A 146 -16.67 -0.97 -5.02
CA GLN A 146 -17.32 -1.88 -4.08
C GLN A 146 -17.83 -3.14 -4.80
N LEU A 147 -18.50 -3.00 -5.95
CA LEU A 147 -18.93 -4.15 -6.76
C LEU A 147 -17.76 -5.05 -7.13
N VAL A 148 -16.67 -4.48 -7.65
CA VAL A 148 -15.49 -5.27 -8.07
C VAL A 148 -14.77 -5.93 -6.88
N CYS A 149 -14.91 -5.37 -5.67
CA CYS A 149 -14.28 -5.90 -4.47
C CYS A 149 -15.13 -6.98 -3.77
N GLU A 150 -16.44 -6.78 -3.66
CA GLU A 150 -17.34 -7.57 -2.80
C GLU A 150 -18.20 -8.58 -3.57
N THR A 151 -18.37 -8.41 -4.88
CA THR A 151 -19.25 -9.29 -5.66
C THR A 151 -18.55 -10.60 -6.02
N SER A 152 -19.35 -11.66 -6.19
CA SER A 152 -18.90 -12.93 -6.74
C SER A 152 -18.15 -12.74 -8.08
N PRO A 153 -17.02 -13.45 -8.30
CA PRO A 153 -16.24 -13.34 -9.54
C PRO A 153 -17.04 -13.55 -10.83
N SER A 154 -18.17 -14.27 -10.76
CA SER A 154 -19.10 -14.49 -11.87
C SER A 154 -19.78 -13.23 -12.39
N ASN A 155 -19.85 -12.16 -11.60
CA ASN A 155 -20.44 -10.89 -12.02
C ASN A 155 -19.42 -9.90 -12.59
N LEU A 156 -18.11 -10.14 -12.42
CA LEU A 156 -17.06 -9.28 -12.97
C LEU A 156 -17.07 -9.19 -14.51
N PRO A 157 -17.40 -10.25 -15.28
CA PRO A 157 -17.59 -10.14 -16.72
C PRO A 157 -18.58 -9.04 -17.12
N LYS A 158 -19.71 -8.91 -16.40
CA LYS A 158 -20.72 -7.87 -16.67
C LYS A 158 -20.16 -6.45 -16.56
N ILE A 159 -19.12 -6.25 -15.74
CA ILE A 159 -18.49 -4.94 -15.53
C ILE A 159 -17.43 -4.71 -16.61
N VAL A 160 -16.53 -5.67 -16.84
CA VAL A 160 -15.39 -5.48 -17.77
C VAL A 160 -15.80 -5.54 -19.24
N GLU A 161 -16.90 -6.22 -19.56
CA GLU A 161 -17.47 -6.31 -20.91
C GLU A 161 -18.44 -5.15 -21.23
N ASN A 162 -18.85 -4.36 -20.22
CA ASN A 162 -19.65 -3.16 -20.43
C ASN A 162 -18.78 -2.06 -21.06
N GLU A 163 -18.87 -1.93 -22.40
CA GLU A 163 -18.04 -0.99 -23.15
C GLU A 163 -18.27 0.49 -22.80
N PRO A 164 -19.52 0.97 -22.64
CA PRO A 164 -19.77 2.33 -22.15
C PRO A 164 -19.07 2.63 -20.83
N LEU A 165 -19.16 1.71 -19.87
CA LEU A 165 -18.55 1.83 -18.55
C LEU A 165 -17.03 1.85 -18.63
N MET A 166 -16.43 0.92 -19.36
CA MET A 166 -14.98 0.89 -19.56
C MET A 166 -14.48 2.17 -20.25
N GLY A 167 -15.24 2.69 -21.21
CA GLY A 167 -14.96 3.97 -21.87
C GLY A 167 -14.99 5.14 -20.89
N ALA A 168 -16.01 5.21 -20.03
CA ALA A 168 -16.12 6.24 -18.99
C ALA A 168 -14.96 6.17 -17.99
N LEU A 169 -14.63 4.98 -17.46
CA LEU A 169 -13.52 4.79 -16.52
C LEU A 169 -12.15 5.19 -17.13
N VAL A 170 -11.91 4.86 -18.40
CA VAL A 170 -10.69 5.27 -19.11
C VAL A 170 -10.64 6.79 -19.28
N ARG A 171 -11.78 7.43 -19.59
CA ARG A 171 -11.89 8.88 -19.71
C ARG A 171 -11.54 9.57 -18.39
N VAL A 172 -12.13 9.08 -17.31
CA VAL A 172 -11.88 9.55 -15.95
C VAL A 172 -10.38 9.49 -15.60
N MET A 173 -9.71 8.38 -15.89
CA MET A 173 -8.26 8.25 -15.66
C MET A 173 -7.41 9.18 -16.55
N LYS A 174 -7.90 9.61 -17.71
CA LYS A 174 -7.18 10.54 -18.59
C LYS A 174 -7.38 12.01 -18.21
N GLU A 175 -8.61 12.39 -17.90
CA GLU A 175 -9.03 13.79 -17.75
C GLU A 175 -8.95 14.26 -16.30
N ASP A 176 -9.38 13.42 -15.35
CA ASP A 176 -9.58 13.81 -13.95
C ASP A 176 -8.43 13.42 -13.02
N ALA A 177 -7.57 12.49 -13.44
CA ALA A 177 -6.55 11.91 -12.56
C ALA A 177 -5.57 12.93 -11.96
N ARG A 178 -5.30 14.03 -12.70
CA ARG A 178 -4.40 15.10 -12.24
C ARG A 178 -5.03 16.07 -11.24
N ARG A 179 -6.37 16.16 -11.27
CA ARG A 179 -7.16 17.10 -10.46
C ARG A 179 -7.66 16.44 -9.19
N ASN A 180 -8.02 15.16 -9.27
CA ASN A 180 -8.59 14.42 -8.17
C ASN A 180 -7.88 13.06 -8.02
N PHE A 181 -6.88 13.02 -7.13
CA PHE A 181 -6.15 11.80 -6.85
C PHE A 181 -7.03 10.70 -6.26
N ASP A 182 -7.98 11.03 -5.38
CA ASP A 182 -8.79 10.01 -4.71
C ASP A 182 -9.60 9.22 -5.74
N LEU A 183 -10.19 9.94 -6.68
CA LEU A 183 -10.92 9.38 -7.79
C LEU A 183 -10.00 8.54 -8.71
N ALA A 184 -8.80 9.05 -9.04
CA ALA A 184 -7.82 8.32 -9.84
C ALA A 184 -7.38 7.01 -9.18
N ILE A 185 -7.17 7.06 -7.87
CA ILE A 185 -6.77 5.92 -7.05
C ILE A 185 -7.88 4.88 -7.04
N GLN A 186 -9.15 5.28 -6.88
CA GLN A 186 -10.29 4.36 -6.88
C GLN A 186 -10.45 3.67 -8.24
N VAL A 187 -10.41 4.42 -9.36
CA VAL A 187 -10.48 3.82 -10.70
C VAL A 187 -9.27 2.92 -10.96
N GLY A 188 -8.07 3.33 -10.53
CA GLY A 188 -6.89 2.49 -10.57
C GLY A 188 -7.08 1.19 -9.78
N GLN A 189 -7.66 1.24 -8.58
CA GLN A 189 -7.89 0.05 -7.75
C GLN A 189 -8.90 -0.89 -8.41
N LEU A 190 -9.92 -0.34 -9.07
CA LEU A 190 -10.87 -1.09 -9.88
C LEU A 190 -10.14 -1.84 -11.00
N PHE A 191 -9.34 -1.16 -11.81
CA PHE A 191 -8.56 -1.81 -12.87
C PHE A 191 -7.52 -2.79 -12.34
N HIS A 192 -6.89 -2.50 -11.21
CA HIS A 192 -5.99 -3.43 -10.56
C HIS A 192 -6.71 -4.73 -10.18
N ARG A 193 -7.89 -4.65 -9.54
CA ARG A 193 -8.69 -5.84 -9.22
C ARG A 193 -9.06 -6.64 -10.46
N LEU A 194 -9.49 -5.98 -11.54
CA LEU A 194 -9.77 -6.65 -12.81
C LEU A 194 -8.52 -7.31 -13.41
N SER A 195 -7.35 -6.68 -13.30
CA SER A 195 -6.09 -7.21 -13.83
C SER A 195 -5.56 -8.44 -13.07
N GLN A 196 -6.09 -8.75 -11.89
CA GLN A 196 -5.73 -9.99 -11.17
C GLN A 196 -6.28 -11.24 -11.86
N PHE A 197 -7.22 -11.10 -12.79
CA PHE A 197 -7.83 -12.19 -13.53
C PHE A 197 -7.23 -12.26 -14.94
N SER A 198 -6.44 -13.29 -15.20
CA SER A 198 -5.82 -13.54 -16.51
C SER A 198 -6.81 -13.45 -17.70
N PRO A 199 -8.06 -13.96 -17.61
CA PRO A 199 -9.06 -13.82 -18.69
C PRO A 199 -9.41 -12.37 -19.06
N PHE A 200 -9.24 -11.41 -18.15
CA PHE A 200 -9.57 -10.01 -18.40
C PHE A 200 -8.40 -9.21 -18.98
N LEU A 201 -7.15 -9.71 -18.91
CA LEU A 201 -5.97 -9.01 -19.44
C LEU A 201 -6.08 -8.64 -20.93
N PRO A 202 -6.64 -9.48 -21.83
CA PRO A 202 -6.85 -9.08 -23.23
C PRO A 202 -7.83 -7.90 -23.39
N ILE A 203 -8.88 -7.85 -22.56
CA ILE A 203 -9.87 -6.75 -22.57
C ILE A 203 -9.23 -5.46 -22.05
N LEU A 204 -8.47 -5.53 -20.96
CA LEU A 204 -7.71 -4.39 -20.43
C LEU A 204 -6.66 -3.88 -21.43
N SER A 205 -6.05 -4.78 -22.20
CA SER A 205 -5.13 -4.44 -23.28
C SER A 205 -5.85 -3.69 -24.42
N ARG A 206 -7.05 -4.14 -24.82
CA ARG A 206 -7.90 -3.45 -25.82
C ARG A 206 -8.22 -2.01 -25.41
N TRP A 207 -8.56 -1.81 -24.14
CA TRP A 207 -8.81 -0.49 -23.56
C TRP A 207 -7.55 0.34 -23.27
N LYS A 208 -6.36 -0.19 -23.63
CA LYS A 208 -5.05 0.45 -23.44
C LYS A 208 -4.76 0.80 -21.96
N ILE A 209 -5.30 0.03 -21.02
CA ILE A 209 -5.11 0.27 -19.58
C ILE A 209 -3.62 0.25 -19.21
N GLY A 210 -2.84 -0.70 -19.75
CA GLY A 210 -1.39 -0.73 -19.52
C GLY A 210 -0.65 0.50 -20.04
N LEU A 211 -1.04 1.05 -21.20
CA LEU A 211 -0.42 2.29 -21.69
C LEU A 211 -0.79 3.48 -20.79
N LEU A 212 -2.05 3.55 -20.38
CA LEU A 212 -2.56 4.62 -19.52
C LEU A 212 -1.87 4.62 -18.15
N SER A 213 -1.74 3.45 -17.51
CA SER A 213 -1.03 3.29 -16.24
C SER A 213 0.44 3.69 -16.36
N LEU A 214 1.12 3.32 -17.44
CA LEU A 214 2.52 3.70 -17.66
C LEU A 214 2.69 5.22 -17.80
N GLN A 215 1.81 5.85 -18.58
CA GLN A 215 1.81 7.31 -18.76
C GLN A 215 1.51 8.07 -17.47
N LEU A 216 0.60 7.56 -16.63
CA LEU A 216 0.31 8.16 -15.34
C LEU A 216 1.51 8.06 -14.39
N VAL A 217 2.18 6.92 -14.32
CA VAL A 217 3.42 6.77 -13.53
C VAL A 217 4.49 7.77 -13.97
N GLU A 218 4.74 7.87 -15.28
CA GLU A 218 5.72 8.81 -15.84
C GLU A 218 5.38 10.27 -15.49
N GLN A 219 4.11 10.66 -15.62
CA GLN A 219 3.66 12.02 -15.32
C GLN A 219 3.77 12.36 -13.84
N GLU A 220 3.37 11.44 -12.97
CA GLU A 220 3.39 11.66 -11.52
C GLU A 220 4.82 11.72 -10.97
N LEU A 221 5.73 10.84 -11.43
CA LEU A 221 7.13 10.89 -11.02
C LEU A 221 7.80 12.21 -11.41
N ARG A 222 7.60 12.68 -12.66
CA ARG A 222 8.12 13.99 -13.12
C ARG A 222 7.62 15.16 -12.26
N ARG A 223 6.35 15.13 -11.87
CA ARG A 223 5.76 16.19 -11.03
C ARG A 223 6.25 16.13 -9.59
N SER A 224 6.59 14.93 -9.12
CA SER A 224 7.01 14.66 -7.74
C SER A 224 8.28 15.41 -7.33
N GLU A 225 9.26 15.53 -8.24
CA GLU A 225 10.50 16.28 -8.02
C GLU A 225 10.22 17.74 -7.65
N VAL A 226 9.42 18.43 -8.48
CA VAL A 226 9.01 19.83 -8.27
C VAL A 226 8.20 20.00 -6.98
N TRP A 227 7.35 19.04 -6.65
CA TRP A 227 6.50 19.11 -5.45
C TRP A 227 7.30 18.93 -4.18
N ARG A 228 8.29 18.02 -4.17
CA ARG A 228 9.19 17.81 -3.03
C ARG A 228 10.05 19.04 -2.75
N GLU A 229 10.54 19.72 -3.78
CA GLU A 229 11.28 20.98 -3.61
C GLU A 229 10.41 22.05 -2.97
N LYS A 230 9.18 22.25 -3.48
CA LYS A 230 8.21 23.19 -2.89
C LYS A 230 7.91 22.88 -1.43
N VAL A 231 7.76 21.61 -1.04
CA VAL A 231 7.52 21.23 0.36
C VAL A 231 8.67 21.66 1.28
N LYS A 232 9.92 21.62 0.79
CA LYS A 232 11.09 22.04 1.57
C LYS A 232 11.14 23.56 1.76
N GLU A 233 10.66 24.32 0.78
CA GLU A 233 10.64 25.79 0.81
C GLU A 233 9.50 26.38 1.63
N LEU A 234 8.43 25.60 1.89
CA LEU A 234 7.26 26.07 2.64
C LEU A 234 7.54 26.15 4.14
N SER A 235 7.43 27.36 4.69
CA SER A 235 7.50 27.65 6.13
C SER A 235 6.17 27.47 6.86
N ASP A 236 5.03 27.66 6.16
CA ASP A 236 3.70 27.46 6.74
C ASP A 236 3.37 25.97 6.94
N LEU A 237 3.08 25.59 8.18
CA LEU A 237 2.83 24.21 8.58
C LEU A 237 1.57 23.63 7.94
N ASN A 238 0.52 24.44 7.74
CA ASN A 238 -0.74 23.95 7.17
C ASN A 238 -0.59 23.66 5.67
N SER A 239 0.02 24.59 4.93
CA SER A 239 0.35 24.39 3.52
C SER A 239 1.25 23.17 3.34
N ARG A 240 2.31 23.05 4.15
CA ARG A 240 3.22 21.90 4.11
C ARG A 240 2.50 20.57 4.29
N ARG A 241 1.61 20.46 5.29
CA ARG A 241 0.79 19.25 5.53
C ARG A 241 -0.10 18.88 4.35
N ASN A 242 -0.68 19.86 3.66
CA ASN A 242 -1.51 19.61 2.48
C ASN A 242 -0.69 19.03 1.34
N TRP A 243 0.51 19.56 1.09
CA TRP A 243 1.42 19.02 0.09
C TRP A 243 1.95 17.63 0.45
N GLU A 244 2.29 17.40 1.72
CA GLU A 244 2.66 16.07 2.22
C GLU A 244 1.53 15.05 2.02
N SER A 245 0.26 15.45 2.26
CA SER A 245 -0.90 14.60 1.97
C SER A 245 -1.04 14.31 0.47
N ALA A 246 -0.79 15.29 -0.40
CA ALA A 246 -0.82 15.09 -1.84
C ALA A 246 0.29 14.14 -2.32
N LEU A 247 1.49 14.20 -1.73
CA LEU A 247 2.58 13.26 -2.01
C LEU A 247 2.22 11.82 -1.62
N ILE A 248 1.53 11.62 -0.48
CA ILE A 248 1.04 10.30 -0.07
C ILE A 248 0.03 9.74 -1.09
N LYS A 249 -0.90 10.58 -1.58
CA LYS A 249 -1.88 10.18 -2.60
C LYS A 249 -1.20 9.87 -3.94
N GLN A 250 -0.19 10.65 -4.31
CA GLN A 250 0.63 10.40 -5.48
C GLN A 250 1.33 9.03 -5.40
N ASP A 251 2.01 8.72 -4.29
CA ASP A 251 2.65 7.42 -4.07
C ASP A 251 1.64 6.27 -4.20
N LEU A 252 0.41 6.45 -3.68
CA LEU A 252 -0.66 5.46 -3.79
C LEU A 252 -1.13 5.26 -5.24
N LEU A 253 -1.30 6.34 -6.01
CA LEU A 253 -1.68 6.26 -7.42
C LEU A 253 -0.60 5.54 -8.24
N ILE A 254 0.67 5.91 -8.03
CA ILE A 254 1.82 5.25 -8.68
C ILE A 254 1.84 3.76 -8.32
N THR A 255 1.67 3.43 -7.03
CA THR A 255 1.62 2.04 -6.55
C THR A 255 0.58 1.23 -7.31
N VAL A 256 -0.66 1.73 -7.38
CA VAL A 256 -1.76 1.02 -8.03
C VAL A 256 -1.52 0.88 -9.54
N CYS A 257 -0.99 1.91 -10.20
CA CYS A 257 -0.63 1.83 -11.61
C CYS A 257 0.48 0.81 -11.88
N LEU A 258 1.52 0.76 -11.04
CA LEU A 258 2.58 -0.24 -11.15
C LEU A 258 2.08 -1.67 -10.90
N GLN A 259 1.10 -1.86 -9.99
CA GLN A 259 0.47 -3.16 -9.77
C GLN A 259 -0.31 -3.64 -11.01
N ILE A 260 -1.05 -2.74 -11.67
CA ILE A 260 -1.71 -3.06 -12.96
C ILE A 260 -0.66 -3.49 -13.99
N LEU A 261 0.41 -2.71 -14.13
CA LEU A 261 1.47 -3.00 -15.10
C LEU A 261 2.16 -4.34 -14.80
N LEU A 262 2.40 -4.64 -13.53
CA LEU A 262 2.99 -5.90 -13.09
C LEU A 262 2.11 -7.09 -13.50
N ASN A 263 0.81 -7.04 -13.24
CA ASN A 263 -0.12 -8.10 -13.67
C ASN A 263 -0.19 -8.22 -15.20
N MET A 264 -0.25 -7.09 -15.91
CA MET A 264 -0.27 -7.07 -17.38
C MET A 264 1.04 -7.57 -18.01
N SER A 265 2.16 -7.50 -17.28
CA SER A 265 3.47 -7.99 -17.74
C SER A 265 3.63 -9.50 -17.66
N GLU A 266 2.59 -10.24 -17.24
CA GLU A 266 2.52 -11.69 -17.45
C GLU A 266 2.62 -12.05 -18.94
N ASP A 267 2.06 -11.23 -19.84
CA ASP A 267 2.28 -11.35 -21.28
C ASP A 267 3.61 -10.68 -21.67
N LEU A 268 4.59 -11.50 -22.08
CA LEU A 268 5.92 -11.03 -22.51
C LEU A 268 5.88 -10.02 -23.65
N ARG A 269 4.86 -10.04 -24.52
CA ARG A 269 4.71 -9.04 -25.59
C ARG A 269 4.35 -7.68 -25.02
N ILE A 270 3.54 -7.66 -23.97
CA ILE A 270 3.17 -6.43 -23.25
C ILE A 270 4.37 -5.93 -22.45
N GLU A 271 5.07 -6.83 -21.74
CA GLU A 271 6.29 -6.48 -21.00
C GLU A 271 7.33 -5.81 -21.91
N ASN A 272 7.61 -6.40 -23.08
CA ASN A 272 8.52 -5.82 -24.08
C ASN A 272 8.06 -4.42 -24.56
N LYS A 273 6.75 -4.19 -24.73
CA LYS A 273 6.22 -2.87 -25.08
C LYS A 273 6.42 -1.86 -23.95
N MET A 274 6.26 -2.28 -22.70
CA MET A 274 6.52 -1.42 -21.52
C MET A 274 8.00 -1.06 -21.41
N GLN A 275 8.89 -2.04 -21.58
CA GLN A 275 10.35 -1.82 -21.56
C GLN A 275 10.79 -0.82 -22.63
N ARG A 276 10.30 -0.95 -23.87
CA ARG A 276 10.57 0.02 -24.96
C ARG A 276 10.08 1.44 -24.66
N LYS A 277 9.15 1.59 -23.71
CA LYS A 277 8.63 2.88 -23.23
C LYS A 277 9.33 3.35 -21.94
N GLY A 278 10.46 2.77 -21.59
CA GLY A 278 11.28 3.22 -20.47
C GLY A 278 10.79 2.76 -19.09
N LEU A 279 10.03 1.65 -19.01
CA LEU A 279 9.56 1.10 -17.73
C LEU A 279 10.69 0.97 -16.70
N LEU A 280 11.87 0.49 -17.10
CA LEU A 280 12.97 0.28 -16.19
C LEU A 280 13.43 1.58 -15.51
N ASN A 281 13.55 2.67 -16.27
CA ASN A 281 13.92 3.98 -15.75
C ASN A 281 12.85 4.54 -14.80
N LEU A 282 11.56 4.30 -15.11
CA LEU A 282 10.46 4.68 -14.23
C LEU A 282 10.50 3.94 -12.89
N LEU A 283 10.84 2.64 -12.91
CA LEU A 283 10.98 1.84 -11.69
C LEU A 283 12.15 2.34 -10.83
N PHE A 284 13.30 2.67 -11.43
CA PHE A 284 14.43 3.24 -10.68
C PHE A 284 14.12 4.62 -10.09
N ASN A 285 13.51 5.53 -10.86
CA ASN A 285 13.09 6.84 -10.35
C ASN A 285 12.08 6.69 -9.20
N ALA A 286 11.11 5.78 -9.33
CA ALA A 286 10.17 5.48 -8.24
C ALA A 286 10.89 4.93 -7.00
N LEU A 287 11.93 4.10 -7.16
CA LEU A 287 12.69 3.56 -6.03
C LEU A 287 13.49 4.64 -5.29
N GLU A 288 14.14 5.53 -6.03
CA GLU A 288 15.01 6.58 -5.46
C GLU A 288 14.22 7.59 -4.60
N HIS A 289 12.97 7.84 -4.96
CA HIS A 289 12.21 8.97 -4.43
C HIS A 289 10.99 8.59 -3.60
N SER A 290 10.65 7.31 -3.50
CA SER A 290 9.48 6.86 -2.76
C SER A 290 9.73 6.77 -1.26
N SER A 291 8.83 7.37 -0.47
CA SER A 291 8.81 7.18 0.99
C SER A 291 7.86 6.05 1.40
N SER A 292 6.98 5.63 0.49
CA SER A 292 5.99 4.58 0.70
C SER A 292 6.61 3.18 0.60
N SER A 293 6.60 2.43 1.70
CA SER A 293 7.04 1.03 1.74
C SER A 293 6.28 0.14 0.75
N LYS A 294 5.01 0.43 0.51
CA LYS A 294 4.17 -0.30 -0.45
C LYS A 294 4.59 -0.04 -1.89
N LEU A 295 4.95 1.21 -2.22
CA LEU A 295 5.47 1.56 -3.54
C LEU A 295 6.81 0.86 -3.79
N VAL A 296 7.73 0.97 -2.83
CA VAL A 296 9.03 0.27 -2.87
C VAL A 296 8.85 -1.23 -3.08
N PHE A 297 7.94 -1.87 -2.33
CA PHE A 297 7.66 -3.30 -2.48
C PHE A 297 7.20 -3.67 -3.89
N VAL A 298 6.26 -2.93 -4.48
CA VAL A 298 5.78 -3.18 -5.84
C VAL A 298 6.90 -2.98 -6.86
N VAL A 299 7.71 -1.93 -6.71
CA VAL A 299 8.86 -1.64 -7.58
C VAL A 299 9.88 -2.78 -7.52
N ILE A 300 10.26 -3.22 -6.31
CA ILE A 300 11.21 -4.33 -6.12
C ILE A 300 10.68 -5.61 -6.75
N ASN A 301 9.40 -5.95 -6.56
CA ASN A 301 8.81 -7.13 -7.18
C ASN A 301 8.83 -7.06 -8.71
N PHE A 302 8.58 -5.87 -9.28
CA PHE A 302 8.63 -5.70 -10.72
C PHE A 302 10.06 -5.80 -11.25
N LEU A 303 11.04 -5.18 -10.59
CA LEU A 303 12.45 -5.32 -10.91
C LEU A 303 12.91 -6.78 -10.79
N TRP A 304 12.48 -7.50 -9.76
CA TRP A 304 12.79 -8.92 -9.57
C TRP A 304 12.19 -9.81 -10.67
N LYS A 305 10.99 -9.49 -11.15
CA LYS A 305 10.41 -10.16 -12.33
C LYS A 305 11.22 -9.88 -13.58
N LEU A 306 11.55 -8.60 -13.84
CA LEU A 306 12.31 -8.21 -15.02
C LEU A 306 13.71 -8.82 -15.01
N SER A 307 14.35 -8.95 -13.85
CA SER A 307 15.71 -9.49 -13.71
C SER A 307 15.81 -10.99 -13.99
N GLN A 308 14.69 -11.70 -14.18
CA GLN A 308 14.71 -13.09 -14.66
C GLN A 308 15.24 -13.20 -16.10
N PHE A 309 15.23 -12.10 -16.87
CA PHE A 309 15.78 -12.04 -18.22
C PHE A 309 17.19 -11.43 -18.24
N VAL A 310 18.13 -12.09 -18.93
CA VAL A 310 19.55 -11.68 -18.96
C VAL A 310 19.74 -10.29 -19.60
N GLU A 311 18.95 -9.96 -20.62
CA GLU A 311 18.96 -8.65 -21.26
C GLU A 311 18.59 -7.54 -20.27
N ASN A 312 17.60 -7.78 -19.42
CA ASN A 312 17.18 -6.84 -18.39
C ASN A 312 18.21 -6.72 -17.27
N GLN A 313 18.88 -7.82 -16.89
CA GLN A 313 19.98 -7.76 -15.92
C GLN A 313 21.08 -6.80 -16.38
N LYS A 314 21.49 -6.88 -17.66
CA LYS A 314 22.49 -5.96 -18.23
C LYS A 314 22.04 -4.50 -18.15
N ASN A 315 20.79 -4.24 -18.52
CA ASN A 315 20.22 -2.89 -18.45
C ASN A 315 20.09 -2.37 -17.01
N MET A 316 19.80 -3.24 -16.03
CA MET A 316 19.74 -2.88 -14.61
C MET A 316 21.11 -2.49 -14.07
N VAL A 317 22.16 -3.26 -14.39
CA VAL A 317 23.52 -2.97 -13.95
C VAL A 317 23.98 -1.60 -14.47
N VAL A 318 23.68 -1.26 -15.73
CA VAL A 318 24.01 0.06 -16.29
C VAL A 318 23.32 1.20 -15.54
N ASN A 319 22.06 1.02 -15.12
CA ASN A 319 21.30 2.04 -14.40
C ASN A 319 21.66 2.13 -12.90
N LEU A 320 22.34 1.15 -12.32
CA LEU A 320 22.79 1.14 -10.91
C LEU A 320 24.21 1.72 -10.72
N ILE A 321 24.93 2.02 -11.80
CA ILE A 321 26.34 2.46 -11.77
C ILE A 321 26.48 4.00 -11.74
N PHE A 322 25.39 4.76 -11.67
CA PHE A 322 25.41 6.22 -11.51
C PHE A 322 24.70 6.65 -10.24
#